data_AF-X1FSN8-F1
#
_entry.id   AF-X1FSN8-F1
#
_cell.length_a   1.000
_cell.length_b   1.000
_cell.length_c   1.000
_cell.angle_alpha   90.00
_cell.angle_beta   90.00
_cell.angle_gamma   90.00
#
_symmetry.space_group_name_H-M   'P 1'
#
loop_
_entity.id
_entity.type
_entity.pdbx_description
1 polymer ?
#
loop_
_entity_poly.entity_id
_entity_poly.type
_entity_poly.pdbx_seq_one_letter_code
_entity_poly.pdbx_strand_id
1 'polypeptide(L)'
;PDVRAQRLCTVTFEAMMLGIGQVRPGATLGDIGHAIQKHVEAAGFSVVREYCGHGIGQIYHEDPQVLHYGHRGQGLRLEKGMTFTVEPMVNAGKAQTRLLPDGWTVVTRDHSLSAQWEHTVTVTDDGFEILTPWPKAA
;
A
#
# COMPACT_ATOMS: atom_id res chain seq x y z
N PRO A 1 1.75 -22.24 7.16
CA PRO A 1 2.47 -21.13 7.82
C PRO A 1 2.10 -21.05 9.31
N ASP A 2 2.96 -20.47 10.14
CA ASP A 2 2.61 -20.20 11.54
C ASP A 2 1.48 -19.16 11.65
N VAL A 3 0.81 -19.11 12.80
CA VAL A 3 -0.36 -18.24 13.04
C VAL A 3 -0.02 -16.76 12.86
N ARG A 4 1.18 -16.31 13.26
CA ARG A 4 1.58 -14.91 13.14
C ARG A 4 1.86 -14.53 11.69
N ALA A 5 2.49 -15.41 10.92
CA ALA A 5 2.72 -15.23 9.49
C ALA A 5 1.40 -15.19 8.71
N GLN A 6 0.45 -16.07 9.02
CA GLN A 6 -0.90 -16.01 8.42
C GLN A 6 -1.58 -14.67 8.73
N ARG A 7 -1.55 -14.25 10.01
CA ARG A 7 -2.13 -12.98 10.43
C ARG A 7 -1.44 -11.78 9.76
N LEU A 8 -0.12 -11.82 9.57
CA LEU A 8 0.62 -10.78 8.84
C LEU A 8 0.10 -10.65 7.41
N CYS A 9 0.00 -11.76 6.67
CA CYS A 9 -0.51 -11.75 5.30
C CYS A 9 -1.96 -11.24 5.23
N THR A 10 -2.83 -11.67 6.15
CA THR A 10 -4.23 -11.22 6.22
C THR A 10 -4.33 -9.72 6.49
N VAL A 11 -3.63 -9.21 7.51
CA VAL A 11 -3.67 -7.77 7.84
C VAL A 11 -3.13 -6.92 6.71
N THR A 12 -2.08 -7.39 6.02
CA THR A 12 -1.51 -6.68 4.86
C THR A 12 -2.52 -6.60 3.71
N PHE A 13 -3.24 -7.69 3.43
CA PHE A 13 -4.30 -7.71 2.42
C PHE A 13 -5.44 -6.75 2.77
N GLU A 14 -5.94 -6.83 4.01
CA GLU A 14 -6.98 -5.95 4.52
C GLU A 14 -6.55 -4.49 4.46
N ALA A 15 -5.30 -4.18 4.81
CA ALA A 15 -4.76 -2.84 4.74
C ALA A 15 -4.76 -2.28 3.31
N MET A 16 -4.30 -3.07 2.33
CA MET A 16 -4.37 -2.70 0.92
C MET A 16 -5.81 -2.38 0.50
N MET A 17 -6.76 -3.27 0.80
CA MET A 17 -8.16 -3.06 0.44
C MET A 17 -8.79 -1.86 1.15
N LEU A 18 -8.45 -1.60 2.40
CA LEU A 18 -8.90 -0.40 3.14
C LEU A 18 -8.34 0.89 2.54
N GLY A 19 -7.07 0.87 2.11
CA GLY A 19 -6.43 1.97 1.39
C GLY A 19 -7.12 2.24 0.05
N ILE A 20 -7.31 1.19 -0.76
CA ILE A 20 -8.07 1.25 -2.02
C ILE A 20 -9.49 1.80 -1.77
N GLY A 21 -10.14 1.39 -0.68
CA GLY A 21 -11.47 1.89 -0.30
C GLY A 21 -11.56 3.39 -0.03
N GLN A 22 -10.42 4.12 0.08
CA GLN A 22 -10.41 5.58 0.17
C GLN A 22 -10.32 6.27 -1.20
N VAL A 23 -10.04 5.53 -2.27
CA VAL A 23 -9.80 6.07 -3.61
C VAL A 23 -11.13 6.54 -4.22
N ARG A 24 -11.23 7.84 -4.46
CA ARG A 24 -12.35 8.50 -5.14
C ARG A 24 -11.98 9.95 -5.47
N PRO A 25 -12.66 10.59 -6.44
CA PRO A 25 -12.45 12.01 -6.70
C PRO A 25 -12.59 12.86 -5.43
N GLY A 26 -11.61 13.74 -5.20
CA GLY A 26 -11.59 14.66 -4.08
C GLY A 26 -11.03 14.12 -2.76
N ALA A 27 -10.81 12.80 -2.63
CA ALA A 27 -9.98 12.25 -1.56
C ALA A 27 -8.51 12.64 -1.76
N THR A 28 -7.67 12.40 -0.76
CA THR A 28 -6.24 12.71 -0.82
C THR A 28 -5.38 11.46 -0.65
N LEU A 29 -4.14 11.49 -1.16
CA LEU A 29 -3.19 10.39 -0.93
C LEU A 29 -2.96 10.11 0.57
N GLY A 30 -3.02 11.14 1.41
CA GLY A 30 -2.94 10.98 2.86
C GLY A 30 -4.10 10.20 3.47
N ASP A 31 -5.29 10.20 2.84
CA ASP A 31 -6.41 9.37 3.29
C ASP A 31 -6.12 7.87 3.09
N ILE A 32 -5.50 7.50 1.96
CA ILE A 32 -5.06 6.12 1.66
C ILE A 32 -4.04 5.67 2.71
N GLY A 33 -2.96 6.46 2.88
CA GLY A 33 -1.90 6.15 3.83
C GLY A 33 -2.40 6.08 5.28
N HIS A 34 -3.30 6.99 5.68
CA HIS A 34 -3.90 6.97 7.01
C HIS A 34 -4.74 5.71 7.26
N ALA A 35 -5.53 5.27 6.29
CA ALA A 35 -6.36 4.06 6.41
C ALA A 35 -5.51 2.80 6.58
N ILE A 36 -4.46 2.66 5.76
CA ILE A 36 -3.49 1.55 5.84
C ILE A 36 -2.79 1.56 7.21
N GLN A 37 -2.15 2.68 7.56
CA GLN A 37 -1.35 2.79 8.78
C GLN A 37 -2.19 2.50 10.03
N LYS A 38 -3.39 3.07 10.13
CA LYS A 38 -4.28 2.85 11.27
C LYS A 38 -4.61 1.36 11.46
N HIS A 39 -4.89 0.64 10.37
CA HIS A 39 -5.21 -0.79 10.44
C HIS A 39 -3.99 -1.63 10.85
N VAL A 40 -2.86 -1.39 10.21
CA VAL A 40 -1.61 -2.12 10.43
C VAL A 40 -1.09 -1.93 11.86
N GLU A 41 -1.05 -0.69 12.34
CA GLU A 41 -0.53 -0.37 13.67
C GLU A 41 -1.47 -0.88 14.77
N ALA A 42 -2.79 -0.81 14.58
CA ALA A 42 -3.77 -1.39 15.51
C ALA A 42 -3.63 -2.92 15.61
N ALA A 43 -3.16 -3.58 14.55
CA ALA A 43 -2.87 -5.00 14.55
C ALA A 43 -1.51 -5.35 15.20
N GLY A 44 -0.71 -4.37 15.63
CA GLY A 44 0.61 -4.59 16.24
C GLY A 44 1.72 -4.89 15.23
N PHE A 45 1.54 -4.48 13.97
CA PHE A 45 2.55 -4.53 12.92
C PHE A 45 3.01 -3.11 12.56
N SER A 46 3.98 -2.97 11.66
CA SER A 46 4.47 -1.67 11.22
C SER A 46 4.49 -1.55 9.70
N VAL A 47 4.33 -0.32 9.21
CA VAL A 47 4.36 0.00 7.77
C VAL A 47 5.77 0.44 7.37
N VAL A 48 6.29 -0.14 6.30
CA VAL A 48 7.56 0.29 5.66
C VAL A 48 7.44 1.73 5.17
N ARG A 49 8.51 2.52 5.28
CA ARG A 49 8.44 3.98 4.98
C ARG A 49 9.30 4.41 3.80
N GLU A 50 10.25 3.58 3.41
CA GLU A 50 11.23 3.86 2.36
C GLU A 50 10.71 3.54 0.95
N TYR A 51 9.60 2.80 0.85
CA TYR A 51 8.97 2.40 -0.41
C TYR A 51 7.49 2.80 -0.39
N CYS A 52 6.94 3.05 -1.58
CA CYS A 52 5.58 3.55 -1.76
C CYS A 52 4.97 2.95 -3.03
N GLY A 53 3.66 3.08 -3.17
CA GLY A 53 3.04 2.90 -4.49
C GLY A 53 3.38 4.04 -5.43
N HIS A 54 2.98 3.91 -6.68
CA HIS A 54 3.38 4.83 -7.74
C HIS A 54 2.30 4.98 -8.80
N GLY A 55 2.35 6.09 -9.55
CA GLY A 55 1.64 6.20 -10.81
C GLY A 55 2.15 5.17 -11.80
N ILE A 56 1.25 4.64 -12.62
CA ILE A 56 1.57 3.63 -13.62
C ILE A 56 0.73 3.82 -14.88
N GLY A 57 1.39 3.71 -16.03
CA GLY A 57 0.77 3.89 -17.33
C GLY A 57 1.74 3.55 -18.46
N GLN A 58 2.13 4.55 -19.24
CA GLN A 58 3.18 4.38 -20.25
C GLN A 58 4.58 4.29 -19.61
N ILE A 59 4.74 4.91 -18.44
CA ILE A 59 5.95 4.84 -17.62
C ILE A 59 5.69 3.84 -16.49
N TYR A 60 6.68 3.01 -16.19
CA TYR A 60 6.53 1.95 -15.18
C TYR A 60 6.33 2.53 -13.77
N HIS A 61 7.24 3.42 -13.33
CA HIS A 61 7.09 4.18 -12.08
C HIS A 61 7.06 5.66 -12.41
N GLU A 62 5.91 6.30 -12.23
CA GLU A 62 5.72 7.75 -12.38
C GLU A 62 4.97 8.34 -11.18
N ASP A 63 4.78 9.65 -11.17
CA ASP A 63 3.94 10.29 -10.16
C ASP A 63 2.48 9.83 -10.28
N PRO A 64 1.73 9.73 -9.17
CA PRO A 64 2.11 10.17 -7.82
C PRO A 64 2.81 9.09 -6.99
N GLN A 65 3.63 9.50 -6.01
CA GLN A 65 4.08 8.62 -4.93
C GLN A 65 2.96 8.39 -3.91
N VAL A 66 2.52 7.13 -3.76
CA VAL A 66 1.41 6.72 -2.90
C VAL A 66 1.96 6.16 -1.59
N LEU A 67 2.14 7.03 -0.59
CA LEU A 67 2.62 6.62 0.73
C LEU A 67 1.58 5.77 1.47
N HIS A 68 2.03 4.69 2.11
CA HIS A 68 1.17 3.78 2.89
C HIS A 68 0.99 4.21 4.35
N TYR A 69 1.38 5.43 4.67
CA TYR A 69 1.25 6.09 5.97
C TYR A 69 0.89 7.56 5.77
N GLY A 70 0.27 8.19 6.78
CA GLY A 70 -0.05 9.61 6.68
C GLY A 70 -1.26 10.06 7.50
N HIS A 71 -1.71 11.26 7.17
CA HIS A 71 -2.83 11.92 7.83
C HIS A 71 -3.92 12.25 6.81
N ARG A 72 -5.18 12.13 7.26
CA ARG A 72 -6.36 12.44 6.44
C ARG A 72 -6.30 13.85 5.85
N GLY A 73 -6.71 13.98 4.60
CA GLY A 73 -6.78 15.26 3.89
C GLY A 73 -5.43 15.87 3.48
N GLN A 74 -4.31 15.17 3.64
CA GLN A 74 -2.98 15.66 3.25
C GLN A 74 -2.51 15.09 1.91
N GLY A 75 -1.65 15.84 1.23
CA GLY A 75 -1.04 15.43 -0.04
C GLY A 75 -1.93 15.73 -1.25
N LEU A 76 -1.58 15.11 -2.38
CA LEU A 76 -2.27 15.30 -3.65
C LEU A 76 -3.72 14.85 -3.56
N ARG A 77 -4.62 15.67 -4.14
CA ARG A 77 -6.04 15.35 -4.29
C ARG A 77 -6.23 14.44 -5.51
N LEU A 78 -6.99 13.38 -5.34
CA LEU A 78 -7.30 12.41 -6.37
C LEU A 78 -8.33 12.97 -7.35
N GLU A 79 -8.09 12.74 -8.64
CA GLU A 79 -8.95 13.15 -9.74
C GLU A 79 -9.29 11.94 -10.62
N LYS A 80 -10.46 11.97 -11.25
CA LYS A 80 -10.90 10.92 -12.18
C LYS A 80 -9.83 10.66 -13.24
N GLY A 81 -9.58 9.39 -13.54
CA GLY A 81 -8.63 8.94 -14.55
C GLY A 81 -7.19 8.82 -14.06
N MET A 82 -6.87 9.25 -12.84
CA MET A 82 -5.59 8.91 -12.22
C MET A 82 -5.47 7.41 -12.04
N THR A 83 -4.33 6.84 -12.40
CA THR A 83 -4.04 5.41 -12.29
C THR A 83 -2.74 5.20 -11.53
N PHE A 84 -2.77 4.40 -10.47
CA PHE A 84 -1.63 4.19 -9.57
C PHE A 84 -1.76 2.87 -8.82
N THR A 85 -0.69 2.48 -8.14
CA THR A 85 -0.63 1.27 -7.31
C THR A 85 -0.93 1.58 -5.85
N VAL A 86 -1.60 0.64 -5.18
CA VAL A 86 -1.69 0.58 -3.72
C VAL A 86 -1.06 -0.74 -3.27
N GLU A 87 0.14 -0.65 -2.71
CA GLU A 87 1.03 -1.80 -2.52
C GLU A 87 1.69 -1.88 -1.11
N PRO A 88 0.92 -1.83 -0.02
CA PRO A 88 1.50 -1.70 1.32
C PRO A 88 2.41 -2.87 1.69
N MET A 89 3.63 -2.52 2.13
CA MET A 89 4.59 -3.44 2.73
C MET A 89 4.50 -3.34 4.25
N VAL A 90 4.24 -4.46 4.91
CA VAL A 90 3.98 -4.54 6.35
C VAL A 90 4.96 -5.49 7.02
N ASN A 91 5.63 -5.01 8.06
CA ASN A 91 6.60 -5.77 8.84
C ASN A 91 5.97 -6.30 10.13
N ALA A 92 6.31 -7.54 10.48
CA ALA A 92 5.94 -8.13 11.76
C ALA A 92 6.63 -7.46 12.95
N GLY A 93 7.82 -6.89 12.73
CA GLY A 93 8.61 -6.14 13.68
C GLY A 93 8.54 -4.63 13.44
N LYS A 94 9.70 -3.96 13.41
CA LYS A 94 9.80 -2.51 13.22
C LYS A 94 9.79 -2.11 11.73
N ALA A 95 9.50 -0.84 11.48
CA ALA A 95 9.34 -0.30 10.11
C ALA A 95 10.65 -0.28 9.29
N GLN A 96 11.81 -0.22 9.95
CA GLN A 96 13.07 0.03 9.25
C GLN A 96 13.48 -1.14 8.35
N THR A 97 13.94 -0.79 7.15
CA THR A 97 14.49 -1.73 6.17
C THR A 97 15.99 -1.58 6.00
N ARG A 98 16.61 -2.52 5.28
CA ARG A 98 18.01 -2.48 4.86
C ARG A 98 18.12 -3.04 3.45
N LEU A 99 18.75 -2.28 2.55
CA LEU A 99 19.16 -2.75 1.24
C LEU A 99 20.42 -3.63 1.38
N LEU A 100 20.39 -4.80 0.76
CA LEU A 100 21.53 -5.71 0.73
C LEU A 100 22.59 -5.27 -0.29
N PRO A 101 23.83 -5.79 -0.20
CA PRO A 101 24.92 -5.42 -1.11
C PRO A 101 24.67 -5.75 -2.59
N ASP A 102 23.66 -6.57 -2.90
CA ASP A 102 23.23 -6.84 -4.27
C ASP A 102 22.54 -5.64 -4.94
N GLY A 103 22.22 -4.59 -4.16
CA GLY A 103 21.59 -3.36 -4.65
C GLY A 103 20.09 -3.48 -4.91
N TRP A 104 19.46 -4.61 -4.56
CA TRP A 104 18.05 -4.88 -4.86
C TRP A 104 17.28 -5.49 -3.71
N THR A 105 17.84 -6.48 -3.03
CA THR A 105 17.10 -7.19 -1.99
C THR A 105 16.93 -6.30 -0.77
N VAL A 106 15.67 -6.09 -0.38
CA VAL A 106 15.31 -5.31 0.80
C VAL A 106 14.89 -6.28 1.89
N VAL A 107 15.52 -6.16 3.06
CA VAL A 107 15.15 -6.94 4.24
C VAL A 107 14.72 -6.03 5.39
N THR A 108 13.91 -6.55 6.30
CA THR A 108 13.66 -5.87 7.58
C THR A 108 14.97 -5.76 8.37
N ARG A 109 15.21 -4.61 9.01
CA ARG A 109 16.45 -4.39 9.78
C ARG A 109 16.57 -5.32 10.99
N ASP A 110 15.43 -5.76 11.54
CA ASP A 110 15.35 -6.70 12.66
C ASP A 110 15.16 -8.16 12.24
N HIS A 111 15.24 -8.46 10.93
CA HIS A 111 15.07 -9.79 10.34
C HIS A 111 13.70 -10.45 10.62
N SER A 112 12.70 -9.68 11.05
CA SER A 112 11.32 -10.14 11.15
C SER A 112 10.68 -10.35 9.76
N LEU A 113 9.61 -11.13 9.70
CA LEU A 113 8.84 -11.34 8.47
C LEU A 113 8.23 -10.03 7.96
N SER A 114 8.10 -9.93 6.64
CA SER A 114 7.35 -8.87 5.95
C SER A 114 6.38 -9.51 4.96
N ALA A 115 5.28 -8.82 4.66
CA ALA A 115 4.32 -9.21 3.64
C ALA A 115 3.92 -8.00 2.81
N GLN A 116 3.50 -8.26 1.57
CA GLN A 116 3.01 -7.24 0.63
C GLN A 116 1.84 -7.82 -0.18
N TRP A 117 0.90 -6.96 -0.53
CA TRP A 117 -0.08 -7.17 -1.59
C TRP A 117 -0.13 -5.91 -2.44
N GLU A 118 -0.55 -6.04 -3.70
CA GLU A 118 -0.62 -4.92 -4.62
C GLU A 118 -1.80 -5.04 -5.59
N HIS A 119 -2.40 -3.90 -5.89
CA HIS A 119 -3.23 -3.71 -7.07
C HIS A 119 -2.93 -2.39 -7.78
N THR A 120 -3.04 -2.43 -9.11
CA THR A 120 -3.25 -1.22 -9.90
C THR A 120 -4.72 -0.83 -9.84
N VAL A 121 -4.98 0.44 -9.57
CA VAL A 121 -6.33 1.00 -9.53
C VAL A 121 -6.42 2.25 -10.39
N THR A 122 -7.61 2.54 -10.91
CA THR A 122 -7.93 3.81 -11.55
C THR A 122 -9.07 4.51 -10.83
N VAL A 123 -9.00 5.84 -10.71
CA VAL A 123 -10.04 6.66 -10.09
C VAL A 123 -11.20 6.84 -11.07
N THR A 124 -12.40 6.42 -10.68
CA THR A 124 -13.62 6.55 -11.49
C THR A 124 -14.38 7.84 -11.15
N ASP A 125 -15.60 8.01 -11.67
CA ASP A 125 -16.44 9.18 -11.39
C ASP A 125 -16.82 9.33 -9.90
N ASP A 126 -16.95 8.21 -9.19
CA ASP A 126 -17.46 8.16 -7.81
C ASP A 126 -16.64 7.26 -6.87
N GLY A 127 -15.58 6.63 -7.37
CA GLY A 127 -14.78 5.68 -6.60
C GLY A 127 -13.51 5.24 -7.32
N PHE A 128 -13.36 3.92 -7.44
CA PHE A 128 -12.22 3.26 -8.05
C PHE A 128 -12.63 2.02 -8.82
N GLU A 129 -11.78 1.61 -9.76
CA GLU A 129 -11.79 0.29 -10.37
C GLU A 129 -10.44 -0.39 -10.11
N ILE A 130 -10.48 -1.67 -9.72
CA ILE A 130 -9.28 -2.50 -9.60
C ILE A 130 -8.99 -3.12 -10.96
N LEU A 131 -7.84 -2.79 -11.55
CA LEU A 131 -7.46 -3.23 -12.90
C LEU A 131 -6.73 -4.59 -12.91
N THR A 132 -6.30 -5.05 -11.74
CA THR A 132 -5.59 -6.32 -11.55
C THR A 132 -6.34 -7.27 -10.61
N PRO A 133 -7.66 -7.48 -10.76
CA PRO A 133 -8.42 -8.29 -9.82
C PRO A 133 -8.03 -9.77 -9.93
N TRP A 134 -8.29 -10.55 -8.86
CA TRP A 134 -8.21 -12.00 -8.97
C TRP A 134 -9.20 -12.52 -10.03
N PRO A 135 -8.88 -13.59 -10.77
CA PRO A 135 -9.73 -14.12 -11.85
C PRO A 135 -11.17 -14.52 -11.47
N LYS A 136 -11.50 -14.60 -10.17
CA LYS A 136 -12.84 -14.96 -9.67
C LYS A 136 -13.57 -13.78 -9.00
N ALA A 137 -12.96 -12.60 -8.97
CA ALA A 137 -13.50 -11.39 -8.36
C ALA A 137 -14.07 -10.40 -9.41
N ALA A 138 -14.04 -10.76 -10.69
CA ALA A 138 -14.62 -10.04 -11.81
C ALA A 138 -15.93 -10.70 -12.28
#